data_AF-A0A0G0U123-F1
#
_entry.id   AF-A0A0G0U123-F1
#
_cell.length_a   1.000
_cell.length_b   1.000
_cell.length_c   1.000
_cell.angle_alpha   90.00
_cell.angle_beta   90.00
_cell.angle_gamma   90.00
#
_symmetry.space_group_name_H-M   'P 1'
#
loop_
_entity.id
_entity.type
_entity.pdbx_description
1 polymer ?
#
loop_
_entity_poly.entity_id
_entity_poly.type
_entity_poly.pdbx_seq_one_letter_code
_entity_poly.pdbx_strand_id
1 'polypeptide(L)'
;MTKMIKNKIMSIEYSERKAFWYLALLAAAFSGFYIYFVNGAIINVVERQKTEKEIISVNSRISDLESSYFSLNGKINLDYAYSLGFVKAGKEKYVYRKSLSANLSLNHVR
;
A
#
# COMPACT_ATOMS: atom_id res chain seq x y z
N MET A 1 -4.30 -67.66 39.37
CA MET A 1 -4.24 -66.28 39.92
C MET A 1 -3.09 -65.44 39.34
N THR A 2 -1.88 -65.99 39.20
CA THR A 2 -0.67 -65.27 38.71
C THR A 2 -0.76 -64.70 37.29
N LYS A 3 -1.45 -65.37 36.36
CA LYS A 3 -1.60 -64.88 34.97
C LYS A 3 -2.41 -63.57 34.86
N MET A 4 -3.43 -63.38 35.70
CA MET A 4 -4.26 -62.16 35.67
C MET A 4 -3.51 -60.93 36.18
N ILE A 5 -2.66 -61.12 37.19
CA ILE A 5 -1.83 -60.04 37.75
C ILE A 5 -0.79 -59.60 36.71
N LYS A 6 -0.12 -60.56 36.04
CA LYS A 6 0.87 -60.27 35.00
C LYS A 6 0.27 -59.51 33.81
N ASN A 7 -0.94 -59.87 33.36
CA ASN A 7 -1.62 -59.16 32.27
C ASN A 7 -1.98 -57.72 32.62
N LYS A 8 -2.45 -57.46 33.85
CA LYS A 8 -2.74 -56.09 34.29
C LYS A 8 -1.48 -55.22 34.31
N ILE A 9 -0.37 -55.72 34.85
CA ILE A 9 0.91 -54.99 34.91
C ILE A 9 1.40 -54.66 33.49
N MET A 10 1.40 -55.64 32.57
CA MET A 10 1.81 -55.40 31.18
C MET A 10 0.92 -54.39 30.45
N SER A 11 -0.39 -54.36 30.74
CA SER A 11 -1.31 -53.38 30.13
C SER A 11 -1.09 -51.95 30.62
N ILE A 12 -0.70 -51.78 31.89
CA ILE A 12 -0.40 -50.47 32.49
C ILE A 12 0.89 -49.92 31.90
N GLU A 13 1.96 -50.72 31.89
CA GLU A 13 3.27 -50.34 31.35
C GLU A 13 3.19 -49.96 29.86
N TYR A 14 2.38 -50.69 29.08
CA TYR A 14 2.13 -50.38 27.68
C TYR A 14 1.35 -49.07 27.47
N SER A 15 0.38 -48.78 28.34
CA SER A 15 -0.40 -47.54 28.32
C SER A 15 0.46 -46.31 28.66
N GLU A 16 1.30 -46.42 29.69
CA GLU A 16 2.23 -45.36 30.10
C GLU A 16 3.25 -45.05 29.00
N ARG A 17 3.81 -46.08 28.35
CA ARG A 17 4.75 -45.89 27.25
C ARG A 17 4.11 -45.19 26.06
N LYS A 18 2.85 -45.51 25.73
CA LYS A 18 2.10 -44.79 24.69
C LYS A 18 1.84 -43.34 25.07
N ALA A 19 1.39 -43.09 26.30
CA ALA A 19 1.13 -41.75 26.80
C ALA A 19 2.39 -40.88 26.70
N PHE A 20 3.55 -41.41 27.09
CA PHE A 20 4.83 -40.73 26.95
C PHE A 20 5.15 -40.36 25.49
N TRP A 21 4.98 -41.30 24.55
CA TRP A 21 5.21 -41.02 23.13
C TRP A 21 4.22 -40.01 22.54
N TYR A 22 2.95 -40.03 22.96
CA TYR A 22 1.98 -39.01 22.57
C TYR A 22 2.36 -37.62 23.10
N LEU A 23 2.78 -37.52 24.37
CA LEU A 23 3.27 -36.28 24.96
C LEU A 23 4.53 -35.77 24.25
N ALA A 24 5.48 -36.66 23.94
CA ALA A 24 6.69 -36.31 23.23
C ALA A 24 6.38 -35.82 21.80
N LEU A 25 5.49 -36.50 21.08
CA LEU A 25 5.06 -36.09 19.74
C LEU A 25 4.31 -34.76 19.77
N LEU A 26 3.45 -34.55 20.77
CA LEU A 26 2.72 -33.30 20.96
C LEU A 26 3.69 -32.14 21.27
N ALA A 27 4.67 -32.36 22.14
CA ALA A 27 5.71 -31.38 22.45
C ALA A 27 6.55 -31.03 21.21
N ALA A 28 6.93 -32.04 20.42
CA ALA A 28 7.64 -31.83 19.16
C ALA A 28 6.79 -31.04 18.14
N ALA A 29 5.50 -31.35 18.03
CA ALA A 29 4.57 -30.63 17.17
C ALA A 29 4.42 -29.16 17.60
N PHE A 30 4.26 -28.89 18.89
CA PHE A 30 4.21 -27.52 19.41
C PHE A 30 5.52 -26.76 19.17
N SER A 31 6.67 -27.41 19.36
CA SER A 31 7.96 -26.81 19.05
C SER A 31 8.09 -26.46 17.57
N GLY A 32 7.68 -27.37 16.67
CA GLY A 32 7.66 -27.12 15.23
C GLY A 32 6.73 -25.96 14.85
N PHE A 33 5.52 -25.93 15.40
CA PHE A 33 4.61 -24.81 15.18
C PHE A 33 5.16 -23.49 15.70
N TYR A 34 5.76 -23.47 16.88
CA TYR A 34 6.38 -22.27 17.43
C TYR A 34 7.43 -21.70 16.47
N ILE A 35 8.36 -22.54 16.00
CA ILE A 35 9.40 -22.12 15.04
C ILE A 35 8.76 -21.59 13.74
N TYR A 36 7.76 -22.29 13.21
CA TYR A 36 7.06 -21.86 11.99
C TYR A 36 6.38 -20.50 12.14
N PHE A 37 5.59 -20.31 13.20
CA PHE A 37 4.89 -19.04 13.46
C PHE A 37 5.86 -17.90 13.72
N VAL A 38 6.92 -18.13 14.49
CA VAL A 38 7.94 -17.10 14.78
C VAL A 38 8.67 -16.70 13.49
N ASN A 39 9.09 -17.65 12.67
CA ASN A 39 9.73 -17.34 11.39
C ASN A 39 8.81 -16.55 10.46
N GLY A 40 7.54 -16.95 10.35
CA GLY A 40 6.54 -16.19 9.56
C GLY A 40 6.36 -14.77 10.08
N ALA A 41 6.29 -14.58 11.40
CA ALA A 41 6.21 -13.26 12.01
C ALA A 41 7.46 -12.41 11.72
N ILE A 42 8.66 -12.99 11.82
CA ILE A 42 9.92 -12.30 11.52
C ILE A 42 9.94 -11.83 10.07
N ILE A 43 9.65 -12.71 9.11
CA ILE A 43 9.65 -12.36 7.68
C ILE A 43 8.66 -11.22 7.40
N ASN A 44 7.42 -11.34 7.91
CA ASN A 44 6.41 -10.30 7.74
C ASN A 44 6.84 -8.95 8.32
N VAL A 45 7.49 -8.94 9.49
CA VAL A 45 7.99 -7.70 10.10
C VAL A 45 9.12 -7.10 9.27
N VAL A 46 10.05 -7.92 8.79
CA VAL A 46 11.18 -7.46 7.95
C VAL A 46 10.68 -6.90 6.62
N GLU A 47 9.75 -7.59 5.96
CA GLU A 47 9.14 -7.12 4.72
C GLU A 47 8.39 -5.80 4.93
N ARG A 48 7.59 -5.71 6.00
CA ARG A 48 6.90 -4.46 6.35
C ARG A 48 7.88 -3.30 6.56
N GLN A 49 8.95 -3.52 7.31
CA GLN A 49 9.99 -2.51 7.53
C GLN A 49 10.67 -2.09 6.23
N LYS A 50 10.91 -3.02 5.30
CA LYS A 50 11.47 -2.69 4.00
C LYS A 50 10.52 -1.79 3.20
N THR A 51 9.23 -2.14 3.14
CA THR A 51 8.21 -1.33 2.48
C THR A 51 8.07 0.05 3.12
N GLU A 52 8.08 0.15 4.45
CA GLU A 52 8.07 1.44 5.16
C GLU A 52 9.27 2.32 4.76
N LYS A 53 10.48 1.75 4.65
CA LYS A 53 11.66 2.49 4.20
C LYS A 53 11.55 2.94 2.75
N GLU A 54 11.02 2.10 1.86
CA GLU A 54 10.78 2.47 0.47
C GLU A 54 9.77 3.61 0.35
N ILE A 55 8.68 3.58 1.13
CA ILE A 55 7.70 4.67 1.19
C ILE A 55 8.37 5.98 1.62
N ILE A 56 9.20 5.94 2.68
CA ILE A 56 9.93 7.12 3.15
C ILE A 56 10.86 7.66 2.05
N SER A 57 11.59 6.77 1.35
CA SER A 57 12.48 7.17 0.26
C SER A 57 11.73 7.81 -0.91
N VAL A 58 10.58 7.25 -1.30
CA VAL A 58 9.76 7.79 -2.39
C VAL A 58 9.18 9.14 -1.99
N ASN A 59 8.66 9.29 -0.77
CA ASN A 59 8.13 10.56 -0.27
C ASN A 59 9.20 11.65 -0.20
N SER A 60 10.41 11.32 0.24
CA SER A 60 11.54 12.27 0.20
C SER A 60 11.79 12.77 -1.22
N ARG A 61 11.79 11.86 -2.19
CA ARG A 61 12.01 12.22 -3.59
C ARG A 61 10.88 13.06 -4.18
N ILE A 62 9.63 12.79 -3.79
CA ILE A 62 8.48 13.64 -4.14
C ILE A 62 8.66 15.04 -3.55
N SER A 63 9.05 15.15 -2.29
CA SER A 63 9.28 16.44 -1.63
C SER A 63 10.39 17.26 -2.32
N ASP A 64 11.48 16.61 -2.74
CA ASP A 64 12.55 17.25 -3.50
C ASP A 64 12.06 17.75 -4.87
N LEU A 65 11.22 16.94 -5.55
CA LEU A 65 10.59 17.28 -6.82
C LEU A 65 9.61 18.46 -6.67
N GLU A 66 8.78 18.46 -5.63
CA GLU A 66 7.84 19.55 -5.32
C GLU A 66 8.59 20.84 -5.02
N SER A 67 9.65 20.77 -4.22
CA SER A 67 10.51 21.92 -3.94
C SER A 67 11.15 22.47 -5.22
N SER A 68 11.66 21.58 -6.07
CA SER A 68 12.20 21.96 -7.38
C SER A 68 11.14 22.60 -8.28
N TYR A 69 9.95 22.02 -8.34
CA TYR A 69 8.82 22.54 -9.10
C TYR A 69 8.40 23.94 -8.61
N PHE A 70 8.26 24.13 -7.30
CA PHE A 70 7.93 25.45 -6.73
C PHE A 70 9.02 26.48 -7.01
N SER A 71 10.30 26.09 -6.92
CA SER A 71 11.41 26.97 -7.26
C SER A 71 11.39 27.42 -8.72
N LEU A 72 10.96 26.53 -9.63
CA LEU A 72 10.87 26.82 -11.06
C LEU A 72 9.63 27.66 -11.38
N ASN A 73 8.49 27.33 -10.76
CA ASN A 73 7.24 28.06 -10.92
C ASN A 73 7.37 29.50 -10.40
N GLY A 74 8.08 29.72 -9.27
CA GLY A 74 8.37 31.05 -8.76
C GLY A 74 9.22 31.93 -9.68
N LYS A 75 9.95 31.33 -10.63
CA LYS A 75 10.72 32.06 -11.66
C LYS A 75 9.87 32.47 -12.86
N ILE A 76 8.67 31.92 -13.03
CA ILE A 76 7.75 32.31 -14.09
C ILE A 76 7.03 33.59 -13.65
N ASN A 77 7.69 34.73 -13.84
CA ASN A 77 7.14 36.05 -13.54
C ASN A 77 7.24 37.00 -14.74
N LEU A 78 6.60 38.16 -14.65
CA LEU A 78 6.60 39.16 -15.72
C LEU A 78 8.03 39.62 -16.07
N ASP A 79 8.89 39.76 -15.07
CA ASP A 79 10.29 40.17 -15.26
C ASP A 79 11.07 39.12 -16.07
N TYR A 80 10.85 37.84 -15.80
CA TYR A 80 11.40 36.73 -16.57
C TYR A 80 10.86 36.73 -18.00
N ALA A 81 9.57 36.96 -18.20
CA ALA A 81 8.98 37.10 -19.53
C ALA A 81 9.59 38.28 -20.31
N TYR A 82 9.80 39.43 -19.67
CA TYR A 82 10.49 40.58 -20.27
C TYR A 82 11.95 40.26 -20.59
N SER A 83 12.66 39.52 -19.73
CA SER A 83 14.04 39.08 -19.99
C SER A 83 14.17 38.16 -21.21
N LEU A 84 13.12 37.41 -21.53
CA LEU A 84 13.04 36.53 -22.70
C LEU A 84 12.64 37.30 -23.98
N GLY A 85 12.43 38.61 -23.90
CA GLY A 85 12.04 39.46 -25.03
C GLY A 85 10.54 39.49 -25.32
N PHE A 86 9.70 38.90 -24.46
CA PHE A 86 8.25 39.07 -24.57
C PHE A 86 7.86 40.50 -24.26
N VAL A 87 6.91 41.02 -25.02
CA VAL A 87 6.34 42.36 -24.83
C VAL A 87 4.87 42.24 -24.44
N LYS A 88 4.41 43.14 -23.57
CA LYS A 88 3.02 43.15 -23.09
C LYS A 88 2.08 43.32 -24.28
N ALA A 89 1.11 42.42 -24.44
CA ALA A 89 0.13 42.53 -25.51
C ALA A 89 -0.68 43.83 -25.34
N GLY A 90 -0.71 44.68 -26.37
CA GLY A 90 -1.58 45.86 -26.43
C GLY A 90 -3.03 45.47 -26.69
N LYS A 91 -3.97 46.35 -26.29
CA LYS A 91 -5.46 46.25 -26.38
C LYS A 91 -5.95 44.92 -26.95
N GLU A 92 -6.28 44.01 -26.04
CA GLU A 92 -6.84 42.69 -26.32
C GLU A 92 -8.06 42.82 -27.26
N LYS A 93 -7.93 42.32 -28.49
CA LYS A 93 -9.06 42.19 -29.41
C LYS A 93 -9.76 40.88 -29.15
N TYR A 94 -10.77 40.93 -28.29
CA TYR A 94 -11.68 39.83 -28.06
C TYR A 94 -12.56 39.59 -29.30
N VAL A 95 -12.53 38.37 -29.84
CA VAL A 95 -13.43 37.95 -30.92
C VAL A 95 -14.64 37.28 -30.28
N TYR A 96 -15.78 37.95 -30.25
CA TYR A 96 -17.04 37.33 -29.86
C TYR A 96 -17.80 36.86 -31.10
N ARG A 97 -18.28 35.62 -31.09
CA ARG A 97 -19.15 35.10 -32.14
C ARG A 97 -20.57 35.57 -31.85
N LYS A 98 -21.05 36.59 -32.58
CA LYS A 98 -22.47 37.00 -32.53
C LYS A 98 -23.32 35.81 -32.95
N SER A 99 -24.07 35.21 -32.03
CA SER A 99 -25.04 34.17 -32.38
C SER A 99 -26.08 34.78 -33.31
N LEU A 100 -26.19 34.24 -34.53
CA LEU A 100 -27.18 34.65 -35.53
C LEU A 100 -28.54 34.04 -35.18
N SER A 101 -29.08 34.41 -34.02
CA SER A 101 -30.41 34.02 -33.56
C SER A 101 -31.13 35.25 -33.05
N ALA A 102 -31.21 36.27 -33.90
CA ALA A 102 -32.18 37.34 -33.78
C ALA A 102 -33.35 37.03 -34.73
N ASN A 103 -34.38 36.40 -34.18
CA ASN A 103 -35.79 36.54 -34.59
C ASN A 103 -36.11 36.41 -36.09
N LEU A 104 -36.25 35.18 -36.58
CA LEU A 104 -37.14 34.88 -37.71
C LEU A 104 -38.42 34.26 -37.13
N SER A 105 -39.35 35.10 -36.69
CA SER A 105 -40.74 34.68 -36.42
C SER A 105 -41.52 34.75 -37.74
N LEU A 106 -41.94 33.59 -38.25
CA LEU A 106 -42.86 33.48 -39.38
C LEU A 106 -44.29 33.76 -38.88
N ASN A 107 -44.77 34.98 -39.08
CA ASN A 107 -46.17 35.31 -38.84
C ASN A 107 -47.02 34.81 -40.02
N HIS A 108 -47.66 33.64 -39.87
CA HIS A 108 -48.69 33.18 -40.80
C HIS A 108 -50.01 33.87 -40.42
N VAL A 109 -50.43 34.85 -41.23
CA VAL A 109 -51.77 35.43 -41.17
C VAL A 109 -52.73 34.44 -41.84
N ARG A 110 -53.78 34.04 -41.12
CA ARG A 110 -54.98 33.38 -41.66
C ARG A 110 -55.93 34.42 -42.22
#